data_AF-A0A349G695-F1
#
_entry.id   AF-A0A349G695-F1
#
_cell.length_a   1.000
_cell.length_b   1.000
_cell.length_c   1.000
_cell.angle_alpha   90.00
_cell.angle_beta   90.00
_cell.angle_gamma   90.00
#
_symmetry.space_group_name_H-M   'P 1'
#
loop_
_entity.id
_entity.type
_entity.pdbx_description
1 polymer ?
#
loop_
_entity_poly.entity_id
_entity_poly.type
_entity_poly.pdbx_seq_one_letter_code
_entity_poly.pdbx_strand_id
1 'polypeptide(L)'
;MAILVKHELTGVEYVMIGTGYSFYKDSIPSPLGGSFFPDVEEGEVKMVAVCDSVGTISWLSSDEVKVISIDGNCVSQLLEGRNDTYEKSEKCPACGYPVNARVEVCPSCELTLIFDED
;
A
#
# COMPACT_ATOMS: atom_id res chain seq x y z
N MET A 1 2.43 -20.26 12.72
CA MET A 1 2.18 -19.55 11.45
C MET A 1 3.43 -18.73 11.14
N ALA A 2 4.15 -19.09 10.10
CA ALA A 2 5.29 -18.36 9.59
C ALA A 2 4.93 -17.81 8.21
N ILE A 3 5.12 -16.51 8.02
CA ILE A 3 4.81 -15.83 6.77
C ILE A 3 6.12 -15.28 6.22
N LEU A 4 6.50 -15.73 5.02
CA LEU A 4 7.65 -15.18 4.31
C LEU A 4 7.17 -14.06 3.40
N VAL A 5 7.82 -12.91 3.50
CA VAL A 5 7.50 -11.72 2.73
C VAL A 5 8.73 -11.18 2.02
N LYS A 6 8.52 -10.46 0.93
CA LYS A 6 9.56 -9.77 0.17
C LYS A 6 9.31 -8.27 0.22
N HIS A 7 10.33 -7.50 0.57
CA HIS A 7 10.31 -6.06 0.38
C HIS A 7 10.52 -5.76 -1.11
N GLU A 8 9.54 -5.16 -1.78
CA GLU A 8 9.54 -5.01 -3.24
C GLU A 8 10.67 -4.10 -3.74
N LEU A 9 10.98 -3.01 -3.01
CA LEU A 9 12.01 -2.04 -3.42
C LEU A 9 13.42 -2.64 -3.39
N THR A 10 13.74 -3.43 -2.36
CA THR A 10 15.09 -3.99 -2.15
C THR A 10 15.23 -5.41 -2.66
N GLY A 11 14.11 -6.11 -2.84
CA GLY A 11 14.06 -7.53 -3.15
C GLY A 11 14.44 -8.46 -2.00
N VAL A 12 14.71 -7.93 -0.80
CA VAL A 12 15.12 -8.71 0.38
C VAL A 12 13.91 -9.44 0.97
N GLU A 13 14.13 -10.67 1.41
CA GLU A 13 13.12 -11.52 2.03
C GLU A 13 13.23 -11.48 3.56
N TYR A 14 12.06 -11.50 4.21
CA TYR A 14 11.93 -11.42 5.65
C TYR A 14 10.85 -12.36 6.16
N VAL A 15 10.93 -12.72 7.44
CA VAL A 15 9.81 -13.35 8.16
C VAL A 15 8.93 -12.25 8.73
N MET A 16 7.64 -12.24 8.39
CA MET A 16 6.68 -11.32 9.00
C MET A 16 6.29 -11.80 10.40
N ILE A 17 6.41 -10.90 11.38
CA ILE A 17 6.11 -11.15 12.79
C ILE A 17 4.70 -10.63 13.14
N GLY A 18 4.28 -9.48 12.57
CA GLY A 18 2.99 -8.88 12.90
C GLY A 18 2.66 -7.64 12.05
N THR A 19 1.46 -7.12 12.25
CA THR A 19 0.97 -5.86 11.65
C THR A 19 0.81 -4.79 12.72
N GLY A 20 0.92 -3.53 12.32
CA GLY A 20 0.69 -2.39 13.20
C GLY A 20 0.40 -1.12 12.43
N TYR A 21 0.03 -0.07 13.15
CA TYR A 21 -0.08 1.28 12.61
C TYR A 21 1.01 2.14 13.22
N SER A 22 1.71 2.90 12.39
CA SER A 22 2.54 4.00 12.86
C SER A 22 1.78 5.30 12.65
N PHE A 23 1.76 6.14 13.68
CA PHE A 23 1.22 7.48 13.61
C PHE A 23 2.38 8.44 13.39
N TYR A 24 2.24 9.33 12.42
CA TYR A 24 3.16 10.44 12.24
C TYR A 24 2.43 11.75 12.47
N LYS A 25 3.06 12.64 13.23
CA LYS A 25 2.59 13.99 13.49
C LYS A 25 3.72 14.94 13.19
N ASP A 26 3.67 15.56 12.01
CA ASP A 26 4.54 16.67 11.69
C ASP A 26 3.83 17.99 11.98
N SER A 27 4.48 18.82 12.78
CA SER A 27 4.11 20.20 12.98
C SER A 27 5.12 21.06 12.24
N ILE A 28 4.69 21.73 11.16
CA ILE A 28 5.53 22.74 10.52
C ILE A 28 5.55 23.96 11.47
N PRO A 29 6.71 24.34 12.04
CA PRO A 29 6.77 25.52 12.88
C PRO A 29 6.54 26.77 12.02
N SER A 30 5.58 27.62 12.41
CA SER A 30 5.26 28.84 11.68
C SER A 30 6.48 29.77 11.62
N PRO A 31 7.00 30.12 10.43
CA PRO A 31 8.05 31.13 10.34
C PRO A 31 7.39 32.50 10.51
N LEU A 32 7.53 33.08 11.71
CA LEU A 32 7.46 34.52 11.99
C LEU A 32 6.48 35.32 11.09
N GLY A 33 5.16 35.08 11.25
CA GLY A 33 4.11 35.94 10.67
C GLY A 33 3.04 35.29 9.79
N GLY A 34 2.85 33.97 9.79
CA GLY A 34 1.81 33.28 9.00
C GLY A 34 1.01 32.25 9.82
N SER A 35 -0.32 32.31 9.66
CA SER A 35 -1.41 31.48 10.22
C SER A 35 -1.37 31.16 11.73
N PHE A 36 -2.42 31.58 12.46
CA PHE A 36 -2.64 31.28 13.89
C PHE A 36 -2.93 29.80 14.20
N PHE A 37 -2.93 28.94 13.19
CA PHE A 37 -3.18 27.51 13.30
C PHE A 37 -2.10 26.78 12.52
N PRO A 38 -1.20 26.02 13.17
CA PRO A 38 -0.24 25.18 12.46
C PRO A 38 -1.02 24.07 11.73
N ASP A 39 -0.74 23.88 10.46
CA ASP A 39 -1.22 22.72 9.71
C ASP A 39 -0.55 21.48 10.31
N VAL A 40 -1.38 20.59 10.87
CA VAL A 40 -0.95 19.29 11.36
C VAL A 40 -1.35 18.28 10.30
N GLU A 41 -0.39 17.75 9.55
CA GLU A 41 -0.64 16.57 8.73
C GLU A 41 -0.60 15.34 9.65
N GLU A 42 -1.79 14.82 9.99
CA GLU A 42 -1.96 13.56 10.71
C GLU A 42 -2.24 12.46 9.68
N GLY A 43 -1.39 11.43 9.67
CA GLY A 43 -1.51 10.29 8.76
C GLY A 43 -1.29 8.97 9.49
N GLU A 44 -2.07 7.96 9.12
CA GLU A 44 -1.87 6.58 9.53
C GLU A 44 -1.06 5.84 8.45
N VAL A 45 0.11 5.34 8.81
CA VAL A 45 0.89 4.47 7.92
C VAL A 45 0.73 3.04 8.41
N LYS A 46 0.22 2.17 7.54
CA LYS A 46 0.10 0.73 7.80
C LYS A 46 1.48 0.12 7.71
N MET A 47 1.91 -0.55 8.78
CA MET A 47 3.24 -1.12 8.89
C MET A 47 3.18 -2.62 9.16
N VAL A 48 4.23 -3.32 8.76
CA VAL A 48 4.48 -4.72 9.11
C VAL A 48 5.80 -4.85 9.84
N ALA A 49 5.78 -5.55 10.97
CA ALA A 49 6.98 -5.95 11.68
C ALA A 49 7.56 -7.18 11.00
N VAL A 50 8.83 -7.11 10.62
CA VAL A 50 9.54 -8.17 9.92
C VAL A 50 10.87 -8.50 10.62
N CYS A 51 11.35 -9.71 10.41
CA CYS A 51 12.61 -10.22 10.94
C CYS A 51 13.51 -10.68 9.79
N ASP A 52 14.77 -10.26 9.80
CA ASP A 52 15.78 -10.77 8.87
C ASP A 52 16.33 -12.15 9.27
N SER A 53 17.32 -12.65 8.52
CA SER A 53 17.94 -13.96 8.76
C SER A 53 18.81 -14.04 10.01
N VAL A 54 19.16 -12.91 10.63
CA VAL A 54 19.97 -12.87 11.87
C VAL A 54 19.13 -12.56 13.11
N GLY A 55 17.83 -12.32 12.96
CA GLY A 55 16.92 -12.04 14.08
C GLY A 55 16.61 -10.55 14.29
N THR A 56 17.08 -9.66 13.42
CA THR A 56 16.86 -8.21 13.57
C THR A 56 15.42 -7.86 13.19
N ILE A 57 14.73 -7.16 14.09
CA ILE A 57 13.37 -6.69 13.86
C ILE A 57 13.41 -5.31 13.20
N SER A 58 12.62 -5.13 12.15
CA SER A 58 12.43 -3.87 11.44
C SER A 58 10.96 -3.67 11.08
N TRP A 59 10.58 -2.44 10.75
CA TRP A 59 9.23 -2.09 10.32
C TRP A 59 9.27 -1.62 8.87
N LEU A 60 8.39 -2.17 8.03
CA LEU A 60 8.23 -1.79 6.64
C LEU A 60 6.81 -1.31 6.39
N SER A 61 6.61 -0.42 5.41
CA SER A 61 5.27 -0.07 4.95
C SER A 61 4.58 -1.31 4.39
N SER A 62 3.30 -1.52 4.71
CA SER A 62 2.54 -2.66 4.17
C SER A 62 2.44 -2.60 2.64
N ASP A 63 2.48 -1.40 2.07
CA ASP A 63 2.34 -1.19 0.62
C ASP A 63 3.61 -1.57 -0.15
N GLU A 64 4.73 -1.77 0.55
CA GLU A 64 6.03 -2.14 -0.03
C GLU A 64 6.36 -3.61 0.16
N VAL A 65 5.44 -4.40 0.73
CA VAL A 65 5.71 -5.78 1.14
C VAL A 65 4.75 -6.74 0.46
N LYS A 66 5.32 -7.80 -0.13
CA LYS A 66 4.58 -8.86 -0.80
C LYS A 66 4.73 -10.19 -0.09
N VAL A 67 3.61 -10.88 0.17
CA VAL A 67 3.63 -12.22 0.75
C VAL A 67 4.08 -13.23 -0.31
N ILE A 68 5.08 -14.06 0.02
CA ILE A 68 5.61 -15.11 -0.85
C ILE A 68 5.00 -16.46 -0.48
N SER A 69 5.00 -16.78 0.82
CA SER A 69 4.51 -18.06 1.33
C SER A 69 3.96 -17.97 2.74
N ILE A 70 3.00 -18.84 3.06
CA ILE A 70 2.45 -19.01 4.41
C ILE A 70 2.63 -20.48 4.81
N ASP A 71 3.28 -20.70 5.94
CA ASP A 71 3.57 -22.03 6.49
C ASP A 71 4.20 -22.99 5.43
N GLY A 72 5.11 -22.44 4.62
CA GLY A 72 5.85 -23.18 3.59
C GLY A 72 5.12 -23.38 2.26
N ASN A 73 3.86 -22.94 2.14
CA ASN A 73 3.10 -23.02 0.88
C ASN A 73 3.16 -21.69 0.14
N CYS A 74 3.47 -21.73 -1.16
CA CYS A 74 3.46 -20.53 -1.99
C CYS A 74 2.05 -19.93 -2.05
N VAL A 75 1.94 -18.60 -2.04
CA VAL A 75 0.64 -17.91 -2.10
C VAL A 75 -0.17 -18.34 -3.33
N SER A 76 0.48 -18.57 -4.48
CA SER A 76 -0.19 -19.06 -5.68
C SER A 76 -0.91 -20.38 -5.47
N GLN A 77 -0.31 -21.32 -4.73
CA GLN A 77 -0.88 -22.63 -4.42
C GLN A 77 -2.06 -22.50 -3.44
N LEU A 78 -1.94 -21.60 -2.47
CA LEU A 78 -3.00 -21.34 -1.49
C LEU A 78 -4.24 -20.68 -2.11
N LEU A 79 -4.05 -20.00 -3.24
CA LEU A 79 -5.11 -19.29 -3.97
C LEU A 79 -5.52 -20.00 -5.26
N GLU A 80 -5.00 -21.19 -5.55
CA GLU A 80 -5.39 -21.98 -6.73
C GLU A 80 -6.92 -22.19 -6.74
N GLY A 81 -7.56 -21.86 -7.87
CA GLY A 81 -9.00 -21.96 -8.04
C GLY A 81 -9.80 -20.72 -7.62
N ARG A 82 -9.15 -19.67 -7.08
CA ARG A 82 -9.77 -18.34 -6.97
C ARG A 82 -9.58 -17.57 -8.28
N ASN A 83 -10.68 -17.34 -8.99
CA ASN A 83 -10.75 -16.31 -10.02
C ASN A 83 -10.85 -14.95 -9.34
N ASP A 84 -9.75 -14.50 -8.74
CA ASP A 84 -9.65 -13.12 -8.31
C ASP A 84 -9.51 -12.28 -9.59
N THR A 85 -10.61 -11.72 -10.07
CA THR A 85 -10.58 -10.68 -11.11
C THR A 85 -9.90 -9.47 -10.48
N TYR A 86 -8.57 -9.42 -10.58
CA TYR A 86 -7.82 -8.20 -10.37
C TYR A 86 -8.21 -7.27 -11.53
N GLU A 87 -9.28 -6.50 -11.35
CA GLU A 87 -9.64 -5.45 -12.30
C GLU A 87 -8.45 -4.51 -12.37
N LYS A 88 -7.77 -4.57 -13.51
CA LYS A 88 -6.64 -3.71 -13.84
C LYS A 88 -7.07 -2.27 -13.55
N SER A 89 -6.48 -1.65 -12.54
CA SER A 89 -6.70 -0.24 -12.26
C SER A 89 -5.98 0.56 -13.34
N GLU A 90 -6.75 1.27 -14.15
CA GLU A 90 -6.25 2.25 -15.10
C GLU A 90 -6.09 3.59 -14.40
N LYS A 91 -5.39 4.53 -15.04
CA LYS A 91 -5.26 5.90 -14.50
C LYS A 91 -6.21 6.80 -15.26
N CYS A 92 -6.95 7.65 -14.53
CA CYS A 92 -7.78 8.67 -15.14
C CYS A 92 -6.92 9.56 -16.05
N PRO A 93 -7.32 9.79 -17.31
CA PRO A 93 -6.50 10.54 -18.27
C PRO A 93 -6.32 12.02 -17.91
N ALA A 94 -7.21 12.60 -17.09
CA ALA A 94 -7.10 14.02 -16.71
C ALA A 94 -6.28 14.25 -15.43
N CYS A 95 -6.48 13.45 -14.39
CA CYS A 95 -5.87 13.70 -13.08
C CYS A 95 -4.90 12.60 -12.63
N GLY A 96 -4.80 11.49 -13.36
CA GLY A 96 -3.96 10.35 -13.00
C GLY A 96 -4.47 9.50 -11.84
N TYR A 97 -5.66 9.82 -11.28
CA TYR A 97 -6.27 9.06 -10.19
C TYR A 97 -6.54 7.61 -10.62
N PRO A 98 -6.22 6.60 -9.79
CA PRO A 98 -6.48 5.20 -10.12
C PRO A 98 -7.98 4.93 -10.18
N VAL A 99 -8.45 4.41 -11.31
CA VAL A 99 -9.85 4.06 -11.60
C VAL A 99 -9.92 2.64 -12.13
N ASN A 100 -10.98 1.89 -11.80
CA ASN A 100 -11.19 0.58 -12.41
C ASN A 100 -12.00 0.71 -13.71
N ALA A 101 -11.99 -0.34 -14.53
CA ALA A 101 -12.68 -0.38 -15.82
C ALA A 101 -14.22 -0.28 -15.75
N ARG A 102 -14.81 -0.19 -14.55
CA ARG A 102 -16.26 -0.10 -14.31
C ARG A 102 -16.72 1.27 -13.80
N VAL A 103 -15.80 2.21 -13.57
CA VAL A 103 -16.13 3.54 -13.06
C VAL A 103 -16.43 4.50 -14.22
N GLU A 104 -17.70 4.88 -14.37
CA GLU A 104 -18.14 5.83 -15.42
C GLU A 104 -17.69 7.27 -15.15
N VAL A 105 -17.37 7.62 -13.90
CA VAL A 105 -17.00 8.97 -13.48
C VAL A 105 -15.83 8.92 -12.50
N CYS A 106 -14.74 9.60 -12.83
CA CYS A 106 -13.58 9.68 -11.95
C CYS A 106 -13.96 10.34 -10.61
N PRO A 107 -13.75 9.67 -9.46
CA PRO A 107 -14.14 10.23 -8.16
C PRO A 107 -13.26 11.40 -7.71
N SER A 108 -12.10 11.60 -8.34
CA SER A 108 -11.18 12.69 -7.97
C SER A 108 -11.41 13.98 -8.75
N CYS A 109 -11.85 13.90 -10.00
CA CYS A 109 -11.97 15.09 -10.86
C CYS A 109 -13.31 15.16 -11.60
N GLU A 110 -14.24 14.25 -11.28
CA GLU A 110 -15.59 14.17 -11.83
C GLU A 110 -15.66 14.04 -13.36
N LEU A 111 -14.54 13.66 -13.99
CA LEU A 111 -14.47 13.45 -15.42
C LEU A 111 -15.23 12.16 -15.77
N THR A 112 -16.18 12.25 -16.70
CA THR A 112 -16.80 11.07 -17.30
C THR A 112 -15.77 10.27 -18.10
N LEU A 113 -15.61 9.00 -17.74
CA LEU A 113 -14.71 8.06 -18.38
C LEU A 113 -15.48 7.26 -19.44
N ILE A 114 -14.91 7.17 -20.63
CA ILE A 114 -15.44 6.37 -21.74
C ILE A 114 -14.47 5.21 -21.94
N PHE A 115 -14.99 4.00 -21.95
CA PHE A 115 -14.21 2.78 -22.18
C PHE A 115 -14.46 2.31 -23.62
N ASP A 116 -13.39 1.98 -24.33
CA ASP A 116 -13.48 1.31 -25.63
C ASP A 116 -13.67 -0.19 -25.36
N GLU A 117 -14.77 -0.77 -25.88
CA GLU A 117 -14.97 -2.22 -25.89
C GLU A 117 -14.13 -2.83 -27.03
N ASP A 118 -13.05 -3.56 -26.70
CA ASP A 118 -12.30 -4.40 -27.64
C ASP A 118 -12.98 -5.76 -27.89
#